data_AF-A0A833RGH5-F1
#
_entry.id   AF-A0A833RGH5-F1
#
_cell.length_a   1.000
_cell.length_b   1.000
_cell.length_c   1.000
_cell.angle_alpha   90.00
_cell.angle_beta   90.00
_cell.angle_gamma   90.00
#
_symmetry.space_group_name_H-M   'P 1'
#
loop_
_entity.id
_entity.type
_entity.pdbx_description
1 polymer ?
#
loop_
_entity_poly.entity_id
_entity_poly.type
_entity_poly.pdbx_seq_one_letter_code
_entity_poly.pdbx_strand_id
1 'polypeptide(L)'
;MGTIYRLPYVHPDIPLLIINGVGILFAGIYIFLALKSSTGRKRVTIAVVFPITLVFIGAFSAGIFVGVQTPDRRSVIVGPACDVSGILTYVSTIPALLRAWRTKNIENVSLFLTGAGLANSITWLIYAILKFETFMMIQNGIGFIVCCIQLTLYQKIIAAATDLPR
;
A
#
# COMPACT_ATOMS: atom_id res chain seq x y z
N MET A 1 0.84 9.80 1.54
CA MET A 1 -0.34 10.19 2.33
C MET A 1 -0.26 9.71 3.78
N GLY A 2 0.06 8.43 4.07
CA GLY A 2 0.19 7.91 5.46
C GLY A 2 1.05 8.76 6.40
N THR A 3 2.26 9.15 5.97
CA THR A 3 3.14 10.05 6.75
C THR A 3 2.48 11.39 7.08
N ILE A 4 1.71 11.95 6.13
CA ILE A 4 1.06 13.27 6.28
C ILE A 4 -0.11 13.18 7.26
N TYR A 5 -0.88 12.10 7.20
CA TYR A 5 -1.95 11.83 8.16
C TYR A 5 -1.40 11.76 9.59
N ARG A 6 -0.24 11.13 9.79
CA ARG A 6 0.36 10.94 11.13
C ARG A 6 1.15 12.12 11.68
N LEU A 7 1.17 13.26 10.98
CA LEU A 7 1.84 14.46 11.48
C LEU A 7 1.17 14.99 12.78
N PRO A 8 1.93 15.60 13.70
CA PRO A 8 1.39 16.16 14.94
C PRO A 8 0.22 17.13 14.75
N TYR A 9 0.19 17.81 13.60
CA TYR A 9 -0.80 18.84 13.26
C TYR A 9 -2.02 18.31 12.49
N VAL A 10 -2.11 16.99 12.27
CA VAL A 10 -3.21 16.32 11.55
C VAL A 10 -3.80 15.22 12.43
N HIS A 11 -3.05 14.16 12.69
CA HIS A 11 -3.49 13.03 13.52
C HIS A 11 -2.28 12.36 14.20
N PRO A 12 -1.82 12.87 15.35
CA PRO A 12 -0.53 12.52 15.94
C PRO A 12 -0.41 11.01 16.26
N ASP A 13 0.52 10.34 15.57
CA ASP A 13 0.92 8.97 15.89
C ASP A 13 2.40 8.77 15.53
N ILE A 14 3.28 9.00 16.50
CA ILE A 14 4.74 8.99 16.30
C ILE A 14 5.25 7.63 15.79
N PRO A 15 4.86 6.47 16.36
CA PRO A 15 5.26 5.17 15.84
C PRO A 15 4.93 4.99 14.35
N LEU A 16 3.70 5.33 13.93
CA LEU A 16 3.34 5.20 12.52
C LEU A 16 4.02 6.26 11.65
N LEU A 17 4.28 7.46 12.17
CA LEU A 17 5.04 8.48 11.44
C LEU A 17 6.45 7.97 11.08
N ILE A 18 7.13 7.34 12.04
CA ILE A 18 8.47 6.77 11.83
C ILE A 18 8.42 5.64 10.79
N ILE A 19 7.50 4.69 10.96
CA ILE A 19 7.40 3.53 10.05
C ILE A 19 7.07 3.97 8.62
N ASN A 20 6.13 4.91 8.44
CA ASN A 20 5.82 5.45 7.12
C ASN A 20 7.00 6.25 6.55
N GLY A 21 7.77 6.95 7.39
CA GLY A 21 9.00 7.65 6.98
C GLY A 21 10.07 6.70 6.45
N VAL A 22 10.29 5.57 7.12
CA VAL A 22 11.17 4.50 6.63
C VAL A 22 10.66 3.93 5.32
N GLY A 23 9.34 3.74 5.17
CA GLY A 23 8.72 3.33 3.91
C GLY A 23 8.99 4.30 2.76
N ILE A 24 8.92 5.62 3.01
CA ILE A 24 9.29 6.64 2.02
C ILE A 24 10.75 6.52 1.61
N LEU A 25 11.67 6.27 2.55
CA LEU A 25 13.09 6.08 2.24
C LEU A 25 13.30 4.89 1.30
N PHE A 26 12.71 3.73 1.62
CA PHE A 26 12.81 2.55 0.76
C PHE A 26 12.17 2.77 -0.62
N ALA A 27 11.01 3.44 -0.67
CA ALA A 27 10.38 3.80 -1.93
C ALA A 27 11.26 4.74 -2.77
N GLY A 28 11.92 5.72 -2.13
CA GLY A 28 12.85 6.63 -2.78
C GLY A 28 14.06 5.90 -3.37
N ILE A 29 14.67 4.98 -2.61
CA ILE A 29 15.76 4.12 -3.08
C ILE A 29 15.28 3.28 -4.28
N TYR A 30 14.11 2.64 -4.17
CA TYR A 30 13.55 1.84 -5.24
C TYR A 30 13.34 2.65 -6.53
N ILE A 31 12.73 3.84 -6.43
CA ILE A 31 12.47 4.71 -7.58
C ILE A 31 13.78 5.20 -8.21
N PHE A 32 14.78 5.56 -7.39
CA PHE A 32 16.10 5.95 -7.87
C PHE A 32 16.77 4.82 -8.67
N LEU A 33 16.78 3.60 -8.11
CA LEU A 33 17.31 2.43 -8.80
C LEU A 33 16.53 2.12 -10.08
N ALA A 34 15.20 2.22 -10.04
CA ALA A 34 14.33 1.99 -11.19
C ALA A 34 14.55 3.01 -12.32
N LEU A 35 14.82 4.28 -11.99
CA LEU A 35 15.18 5.31 -12.97
C LEU A 35 16.54 5.03 -13.64
N LYS A 36 17.49 4.49 -12.87
CA LYS A 36 18.82 4.13 -13.39
C LYS A 36 18.78 2.89 -14.26
N SER A 37 17.99 1.88 -13.88
CA SER A 37 17.94 0.58 -14.56
C SER A 37 16.95 0.50 -15.72
N SER A 38 15.88 1.30 -15.69
CA SER A 38 14.84 1.26 -16.73
C SER A 38 15.26 2.04 -17.97
N THR A 39 14.80 1.61 -19.14
CA THR A 39 14.98 2.33 -20.42
C THR A 39 13.64 2.55 -21.12
N GLY A 40 13.64 3.45 -22.12
CA GLY A 40 12.47 3.73 -22.97
C GLY A 40 11.26 4.22 -22.18
N ARG A 41 10.07 3.71 -22.55
CA ARG A 41 8.77 4.18 -22.03
C ARG A 41 8.66 4.05 -20.51
N LYS A 42 9.19 2.97 -19.91
CA LYS A 42 9.12 2.75 -18.45
C LYS A 42 9.86 3.84 -17.68
N ARG A 43 11.07 4.21 -18.13
CA ARG A 43 11.86 5.28 -17.50
C ARG A 43 11.15 6.63 -17.61
N VAL A 44 10.59 6.95 -18.78
CA VAL A 44 9.84 8.19 -18.99
C VAL A 44 8.61 8.24 -18.09
N THR A 45 7.85 7.14 -18.00
CA THR A 45 6.70 7.05 -17.09
C THR A 45 7.12 7.32 -15.65
N ILE A 46 8.18 6.69 -15.14
CA ILE A 46 8.64 6.93 -13.76
C ILE A 46 9.10 8.39 -13.60
N ALA A 47 9.90 8.91 -14.53
CA ALA A 47 10.47 10.27 -14.46
C ALA A 47 9.41 11.39 -14.53
N VAL A 48 8.23 11.11 -15.10
CA VAL A 48 7.14 12.10 -15.25
C VAL A 48 6.06 11.89 -14.20
N VAL A 49 5.54 10.67 -14.06
CA VAL A 49 4.39 10.38 -13.18
C VAL A 49 4.77 10.55 -11.71
N PHE A 50 5.99 10.18 -11.32
CA PHE A 50 6.41 10.30 -9.91
C PHE A 50 6.47 11.76 -9.44
N PRO A 51 7.17 12.69 -10.12
CA PRO A 51 7.14 14.10 -9.74
C PRO A 51 5.73 14.71 -9.75
N ILE A 52 4.89 14.39 -10.75
CA ILE A 52 3.49 14.85 -10.79
C ILE A 52 2.74 14.37 -9.55
N THR A 53 2.94 13.12 -9.15
CA THR A 53 2.32 12.56 -7.94
C THR A 53 2.79 13.28 -6.68
N LEU A 54 4.09 13.60 -6.57
CA LEU A 54 4.62 14.38 -5.45
C LEU A 54 4.04 15.80 -5.40
N VAL A 55 3.96 16.47 -6.55
CA VAL A 55 3.36 17.81 -6.66
C VAL A 55 1.89 17.78 -6.26
N PHE A 56 1.13 16.78 -6.73
CA PHE A 56 -0.26 16.60 -6.35
C PHE A 56 -0.43 16.39 -4.84
N ILE A 57 0.36 15.48 -4.24
CA ILE A 57 0.33 15.23 -2.80
C ILE A 57 0.71 16.49 -2.01
N GLY A 58 1.74 17.21 -2.47
CA GLY A 58 2.21 18.44 -1.84
C GLY A 58 1.18 19.56 -1.91
N ALA A 59 0.61 19.80 -3.09
CA ALA A 59 -0.44 20.81 -3.30
C ALA A 59 -1.72 20.49 -2.52
N PHE A 60 -2.17 19.23 -2.54
CA PHE A 60 -3.30 18.78 -1.73
C PHE A 60 -3.04 19.05 -0.24
N SER A 61 -1.88 18.66 0.27
CA SER A 61 -1.54 18.82 1.69
C SER A 61 -1.42 20.30 2.07
N ALA A 62 -0.73 21.10 1.25
CA ALA A 62 -0.60 22.54 1.46
C ALA A 62 -1.96 23.24 1.47
N GLY A 63 -2.84 22.89 0.53
CA GLY A 63 -4.22 23.42 0.49
C GLY A 63 -5.00 23.13 1.78
N ILE A 64 -4.85 21.93 2.34
CA ILE A 64 -5.47 21.58 3.64
C ILE A 64 -4.84 22.39 4.80
N PHE A 65 -3.52 22.50 4.85
CA PHE A 65 -2.85 23.25 5.92
C PHE A 65 -3.19 24.75 5.92
N VAL A 66 -3.36 25.35 4.73
CA VAL A 66 -3.76 26.75 4.58
C VAL A 66 -5.26 26.94 4.84
N GLY A 67 -6.10 26.08 4.27
CA GLY A 67 -7.55 26.25 4.29
C GLY A 67 -8.26 25.75 5.55
N VAL A 68 -7.63 24.86 6.32
CA VAL A 68 -8.25 24.23 7.51
C VAL A 68 -7.37 24.49 8.72
N GLN A 69 -7.91 25.22 9.70
CA GLN A 69 -7.14 25.69 10.85
C GLN A 69 -7.11 24.68 12.02
N THR A 70 -8.13 23.81 12.13
CA THR A 70 -8.24 22.86 13.25
C THR A 70 -7.72 21.46 12.90
N PRO A 71 -6.89 20.84 13.76
CA PRO A 71 -6.37 19.48 13.54
C PRO A 71 -7.46 18.42 13.30
N ASP A 72 -8.55 18.46 14.08
CA ASP A 72 -9.65 17.49 13.96
C ASP A 72 -10.26 17.48 12.54
N ARG A 73 -10.47 18.67 11.96
CA ARG A 73 -10.99 18.79 10.60
C ARG A 73 -9.97 18.37 9.54
N ARG A 74 -8.67 18.59 9.78
CA ARG A 74 -7.62 18.09 8.89
C ARG A 74 -7.61 16.56 8.88
N SER A 75 -7.74 15.93 10.05
CA SER A 75 -7.81 14.47 10.16
C SER A 75 -8.95 13.87 9.34
N VAL A 76 -10.17 14.44 9.46
CA VAL A 76 -11.36 13.96 8.73
C VAL A 76 -11.21 14.08 7.20
N ILE A 77 -10.38 15.01 6.71
CA ILE A 77 -10.16 15.19 5.26
C ILE A 77 -8.97 14.37 4.75
N VAL A 78 -7.87 14.35 5.50
CA VAL A 78 -6.63 13.65 5.11
C VAL A 78 -6.76 12.13 5.32
N GLY A 79 -7.53 11.70 6.32
CA GLY A 79 -7.77 10.29 6.65
C GLY A 79 -8.33 9.48 5.48
N PRO A 80 -9.45 9.88 4.86
CA PRO A 80 -9.99 9.21 3.67
C PRO A 80 -9.00 9.19 2.49
N ALA A 81 -8.28 10.29 2.26
CA ALA A 81 -7.28 10.34 1.18
C ALA A 81 -6.11 9.36 1.44
N CYS A 82 -5.71 9.20 2.71
CA CYS A 82 -4.75 8.19 3.13
C CYS A 82 -5.29 6.78 2.90
N ASP A 83 -6.50 6.50 3.36
CA ASP A 83 -7.14 5.19 3.23
C ASP A 83 -7.29 4.78 1.75
N VAL A 84 -7.81 5.66 0.91
CA VAL A 84 -7.92 5.44 -0.55
C VAL A 84 -6.55 5.12 -1.17
N SER A 85 -5.50 5.86 -0.81
CA SER A 85 -4.15 5.58 -1.32
C SER A 85 -3.64 4.20 -0.90
N GLY A 86 -3.99 3.76 0.30
CA GLY A 86 -3.71 2.43 0.82
C GLY A 86 -4.47 1.34 0.06
N ILE A 87 -5.77 1.53 -0.16
CA ILE A 87 -6.62 0.61 -0.91
C ILE A 87 -6.10 0.44 -2.35
N LEU A 88 -5.74 1.54 -3.02
CA LEU A 88 -5.16 1.49 -4.36
C LEU A 88 -3.86 0.66 -4.41
N THR A 89 -3.08 0.67 -3.34
CA THR A 89 -1.88 -0.17 -3.22
C THR A 89 -2.26 -1.64 -3.22
N TYR A 90 -3.28 -2.06 -2.48
CA TYR A 90 -3.76 -3.44 -2.53
C TYR A 90 -4.35 -3.81 -3.89
N VAL A 91 -5.13 -2.91 -4.50
CA VAL A 91 -5.69 -3.10 -5.85
C VAL A 91 -4.59 -3.33 -6.89
N SER A 92 -3.42 -2.67 -6.74
CA SER A 92 -2.27 -2.86 -7.64
C SER A 92 -1.74 -4.31 -7.69
N THR A 93 -2.05 -5.13 -6.67
CA THR A 93 -1.64 -6.54 -6.60
C THR A 93 -2.58 -7.48 -7.37
N ILE A 94 -3.82 -7.06 -7.64
CA ILE A 94 -4.85 -7.88 -8.30
C ILE A 94 -4.42 -8.35 -9.70
N PRO A 95 -3.80 -7.53 -10.57
CA PRO A 95 -3.34 -7.99 -11.88
C PRO A 95 -2.31 -9.13 -11.81
N ALA A 96 -1.44 -9.12 -10.79
CA ALA A 96 -0.49 -10.22 -10.60
C ALA A 96 -1.21 -11.51 -10.21
N LEU A 97 -2.21 -11.40 -9.32
CA LEU A 97 -3.06 -12.51 -8.92
C LEU A 97 -3.86 -13.11 -10.10
N LEU A 98 -4.46 -12.25 -10.91
CA LEU A 98 -5.20 -12.65 -12.11
C LEU A 98 -4.29 -13.33 -13.13
N ARG A 99 -3.07 -12.83 -13.32
CA ARG A 99 -2.06 -13.48 -14.17
C ARG A 99 -1.74 -14.88 -13.65
N ALA A 100 -1.42 -15.02 -12.36
CA ALA A 100 -1.11 -16.31 -11.76
C ALA A 100 -2.25 -17.33 -11.92
N TRP A 101 -3.51 -16.89 -11.75
CA TRP A 101 -4.67 -17.77 -11.96
C TRP A 101 -4.83 -18.25 -13.41
N ARG A 102 -4.61 -17.35 -14.38
CA ARG A 102 -4.73 -17.66 -15.82
C ARG A 102 -3.58 -18.53 -16.31
N THR A 103 -2.35 -18.24 -15.89
CA THR A 103 -1.16 -18.97 -16.35
C THR A 103 -0.89 -20.24 -15.56
N LYS A 104 -1.61 -20.45 -14.45
CA LYS A 104 -1.34 -21.53 -13.47
C LYS A 104 0.12 -21.52 -12.97
N ASN A 105 0.79 -20.36 -13.04
CA ASN A 105 2.17 -20.19 -12.63
C ASN A 105 2.23 -19.15 -11.49
N ILE A 106 2.76 -19.59 -10.35
CA ILE A 106 2.92 -18.83 -9.10
C ILE A 106 4.32 -18.22 -8.92
N GLU A 107 5.19 -18.28 -9.92
CA GLU A 107 6.55 -17.73 -9.87
C GLU A 107 6.58 -16.23 -9.52
N ASN A 108 5.51 -15.50 -9.86
CA ASN A 108 5.35 -14.08 -9.53
C ASN A 108 4.67 -13.81 -8.18
N VAL A 109 4.24 -14.85 -7.44
CA VAL A 109 3.52 -14.73 -6.16
C VAL A 109 4.29 -15.51 -5.09
N SER A 110 5.15 -14.81 -4.35
CA SER A 110 5.89 -15.40 -3.24
C SER A 110 4.96 -15.72 -2.06
N LEU A 111 4.96 -16.98 -1.62
CA LEU A 111 4.23 -17.42 -0.42
C LEU A 111 4.72 -16.67 0.83
N PHE A 112 6.03 -16.48 0.94
CA PHE A 112 6.64 -15.74 2.05
C PHE A 112 6.15 -14.29 2.08
N LEU A 113 6.13 -13.61 0.93
CA LEU A 113 5.67 -12.22 0.83
C LEU A 113 4.18 -12.11 1.16
N THR A 114 3.36 -13.06 0.69
CA THR A 114 1.93 -13.12 1.01
C THR A 114 1.70 -13.34 2.51
N GLY A 115 2.43 -14.27 3.12
CA GLY A 115 2.34 -14.56 4.56
C GLY A 115 2.79 -13.37 5.43
N ALA A 116 3.89 -12.71 5.05
CA ALA A 116 4.34 -11.48 5.71
C ALA A 116 3.31 -10.34 5.56
N GLY A 117 2.67 -10.22 4.39
CA GLY A 117 1.58 -9.27 4.16
C GLY A 117 0.35 -9.54 5.02
N LEU A 118 0.00 -10.81 5.23
CA LEU A 118 -1.10 -11.21 6.12
C LEU A 118 -0.78 -10.86 7.57
N ALA A 119 0.41 -11.22 8.06
CA ALA A 119 0.84 -10.91 9.41
C ALA A 119 0.85 -9.39 9.65
N ASN A 120 1.40 -8.61 8.70
CA ASN A 120 1.36 -7.15 8.75
C ASN A 120 -0.07 -6.62 8.84
N SER A 121 -0.99 -7.12 8.01
CA SER A 121 -2.40 -6.67 8.03
C SER A 121 -3.08 -6.98 9.36
N ILE A 122 -2.82 -8.16 9.95
CA ILE A 122 -3.34 -8.54 11.28
C ILE A 122 -2.77 -7.62 12.36
N THR A 123 -1.46 -7.40 12.38
CA THR A 123 -0.80 -6.52 13.36
C THR A 123 -1.41 -5.12 13.34
N TRP A 124 -1.61 -4.55 12.15
CA TRP A 124 -2.19 -3.23 12.02
C TRP A 124 -3.68 -3.16 12.29
N LEU A 125 -4.44 -4.22 11.99
CA LEU A 125 -5.84 -4.33 12.41
C LEU A 125 -5.96 -4.32 13.93
N ILE A 126 -5.15 -5.11 14.63
CA ILE A 126 -5.12 -5.13 16.10
C ILE A 126 -4.78 -3.74 16.64
N TYR A 127 -3.72 -3.11 16.11
CA TYR A 127 -3.34 -1.75 16.50
C TYR A 127 -4.49 -0.75 16.29
N ALA A 128 -5.15 -0.80 15.14
CA ALA A 128 -6.25 0.09 14.80
C ALA A 128 -7.46 -0.10 15.70
N ILE A 129 -7.80 -1.35 16.06
CA ILE A 129 -8.86 -1.65 17.03
C ILE A 129 -8.53 -1.07 18.40
N LEU A 130 -7.30 -1.27 18.89
CA LEU A 130 -6.86 -0.76 20.19
C LEU A 130 -6.87 0.78 20.27
N LYS A 131 -6.67 1.45 19.13
CA LYS A 131 -6.67 2.92 19.02
C LYS A 131 -8.01 3.50 18.55
N PHE A 132 -9.01 2.66 18.27
CA PHE A 132 -10.30 3.05 17.66
C PHE A 132 -10.14 3.85 16.34
N GLU A 133 -9.15 3.46 15.53
CA GLU A 133 -8.75 4.14 14.28
C GLU A 133 -9.52 3.59 13.06
N THR A 134 -10.69 4.15 12.76
CA THR A 134 -11.58 3.63 11.70
C THR A 134 -10.92 3.51 10.32
N PHE A 135 -10.23 4.54 9.84
CA PHE A 135 -9.61 4.52 8.50
C PHE A 135 -8.53 3.43 8.39
N MET A 136 -7.78 3.22 9.47
CA MET A 136 -6.75 2.20 9.49
C MET A 136 -7.33 0.78 9.55
N MET A 137 -8.47 0.61 10.23
CA MET A 137 -9.21 -0.65 10.23
C MET A 137 -9.70 -1.02 8.83
N ILE A 138 -10.27 -0.05 8.09
CA ILE A 138 -10.77 -0.26 6.72
C ILE A 138 -9.61 -0.70 5.81
N GLN A 139 -8.53 0.09 5.78
CA GLN A 139 -7.37 -0.17 4.94
C GLN A 139 -6.79 -1.58 5.17
N ASN A 140 -6.50 -1.91 6.43
CA ASN A 140 -5.85 -3.18 6.78
C ASN A 140 -6.83 -4.37 6.74
N GLY A 141 -8.13 -4.13 6.90
CA GLY A 141 -9.17 -5.13 6.69
C GLY A 141 -9.22 -5.60 5.24
N ILE A 142 -9.16 -4.65 4.30
CA ILE A 142 -9.05 -4.96 2.87
C ILE A 142 -7.75 -5.72 2.58
N GLY A 143 -6.62 -5.28 3.17
CA GLY A 143 -5.34 -5.98 3.06
C GLY A 143 -5.38 -7.43 3.52
N PHE A 144 -5.98 -7.67 4.68
CA PHE A 144 -6.21 -9.01 5.22
C PHE A 144 -7.02 -9.88 4.25
N ILE A 145 -8.15 -9.36 3.74
CA ILE A 145 -8.99 -10.08 2.78
C ILE A 145 -8.20 -10.43 1.51
N VAL A 146 -7.45 -9.46 0.95
CA VAL A 146 -6.64 -9.67 -0.25
C VAL A 146 -5.57 -10.75 -0.02
N CYS A 147 -4.87 -10.72 1.12
CA CYS A 147 -3.87 -11.75 1.45
C CYS A 147 -4.51 -13.14 1.63
N CYS A 148 -5.69 -13.23 2.25
CA CYS A 148 -6.44 -14.49 2.34
C CYS A 148 -6.78 -15.04 0.95
N ILE A 149 -7.28 -14.20 0.04
CA ILE A 149 -7.56 -14.60 -1.35
C ILE A 149 -6.28 -15.09 -2.04
N GLN A 150 -5.16 -14.37 -1.86
CA GLN A 150 -3.86 -14.76 -2.44
C GLN A 150 -3.42 -16.15 -1.96
N LEU A 151 -3.53 -16.44 -0.66
CA LEU A 151 -3.18 -17.75 -0.09
C LEU A 151 -4.10 -18.87 -0.60
N THR A 152 -5.41 -18.64 -0.65
CA THR A 152 -6.36 -19.63 -1.20
C THR A 152 -6.07 -19.92 -2.67
N LEU A 153 -5.74 -18.89 -3.47
CA LEU A 153 -5.38 -19.09 -4.87
C LEU A 153 -4.09 -19.90 -5.01
N TYR A 154 -3.08 -19.57 -4.20
CA TYR A 154 -1.79 -20.26 -4.20
C TYR A 154 -1.98 -21.76 -3.93
N GLN A 155 -2.76 -22.12 -2.91
CA GLN A 155 -3.09 -23.52 -2.60
C GLN A 155 -3.79 -24.22 -3.77
N LYS A 156 -4.79 -23.58 -4.39
CA LYS A 156 -5.53 -24.17 -5.52
C LYS A 156 -4.65 -24.41 -6.75
N ILE A 157 -3.72 -23.50 -7.05
CA ILE A 157 -2.81 -23.66 -8.19
C ILE A 157 -1.84 -24.82 -7.96
N ILE A 158 -1.29 -24.94 -6.74
CA ILE A 158 -0.39 -26.05 -6.38
C ILE A 158 -1.10 -27.39 -6.46
N ALA A 159 -2.30 -27.51 -5.87
CA ALA A 159 -3.07 -28.75 -5.91
C ALA A 159 -3.34 -29.21 -7.35
N ALA A 160 -3.75 -28.29 -8.23
CA ALA A 160 -3.96 -28.60 -9.65
C ALA A 160 -2.67 -29.01 -10.39
N ALA A 161 -1.50 -28.53 -9.95
CA ALA A 161 -0.22 -28.92 -10.53
C ALA A 161 0.23 -30.32 -10.06
N THR A 162 -0.14 -30.73 -8.85
CA THR A 162 0.16 -32.08 -8.34
C THR A 162 -0.74 -33.18 -8.92
N ASP A 163 -1.91 -32.82 -9.45
CA ASP A 163 -2.89 -33.75 -10.03
C ASP A 163 -2.65 -34.07 -11.53
N LEU A 164 -1.62 -33.48 -12.16
CA LEU A 164 -1.27 -33.76 -13.55
C LEU A 164 -0.45 -35.06 -13.64
N PRO A 165 -0.80 -36.02 -14.54
CA PRO A 165 0.04 -37.17 -14.81
C PRO A 165 1.40 -36.70 -15.34
N ARG A 166 2.48 -37.18 -14.71
CA ARG A 166 3.87 -36.90 -15.09
C ARG A 166 4.25 -37.53 -16.42
#